data_AF-A0A6J6R7T8-F1
#
_entry.id   AF-A0A6J6R7T8-F1
#
_cell.length_a   1.000
_cell.length_b   1.000
_cell.length_c   1.000
_cell.angle_alpha   90.00
_cell.angle_beta   90.00
_cell.angle_gamma   90.00
#
_symmetry.space_group_name_H-M   'P 1'
#
loop_
_entity.id
_entity.type
_entity.pdbx_description
1 polymer ?
#
loop_
_entity_poly.entity_id
_entity_poly.type
_entity_poly.pdbx_seq_one_letter_code
_entity_poly.pdbx_strand_id
1 'polypeptide(L)'
;MAKKSAKSIQQLINEEQLKIAELEEKLGTQTYFETMPEYGPTYKYCYQTSNLNIPYPQQSVDNWIRATIKHLGMRTRGHGGETTKAILISIPDYLTEDNIEQWLNSQTEKIRKKALQKKRKNIK
;
A
#
# COMPACT_ATOMS: atom_id res chain seq x y z
N MET A 1 6.55 27.67 27.79
CA MET A 1 6.32 26.62 26.76
C MET A 1 5.13 25.78 27.18
N ALA A 2 4.01 25.85 26.47
CA ALA A 2 2.81 25.07 26.80
C ALA A 2 3.14 23.58 26.69
N LYS A 3 2.98 22.82 27.78
CA LYS A 3 3.11 21.36 27.77
C LYS A 3 2.06 20.82 26.79
N LYS A 4 2.50 20.15 25.72
CA LYS A 4 1.60 19.34 24.86
C LYS A 4 0.78 18.46 25.80
N SER A 5 -0.55 18.60 25.77
CA SER A 5 -1.39 17.73 26.58
C SER A 5 -1.08 16.28 26.20
N ALA A 6 -0.99 15.40 27.19
CA ALA A 6 -0.83 13.98 26.92
C ALA A 6 -2.01 13.53 26.03
N LYS A 7 -1.71 12.74 24.99
CA LYS A 7 -2.75 12.15 24.15
C LYS A 7 -3.67 11.30 25.02
N SER A 8 -4.96 11.30 24.71
CA SER A 8 -5.87 10.39 25.40
C SER A 8 -5.54 8.94 25.05
N ILE A 9 -5.89 8.01 25.94
CA ILE A 9 -5.73 6.57 25.69
C ILE A 9 -6.42 6.17 24.38
N GLN A 10 -7.61 6.73 24.11
CA GLN A 10 -8.35 6.48 22.88
C GLN A 10 -7.59 6.94 21.63
N GLN A 11 -6.95 8.11 21.68
CA GLN A 11 -6.12 8.58 20.57
C GLN A 11 -4.94 7.65 20.30
N LEU A 12 -4.31 7.10 21.35
CA LEU A 12 -3.21 6.14 21.21
C LEU A 12 -3.69 4.83 20.59
N ILE A 13 -4.85 4.31 21.01
CA ILE A 13 -5.45 3.10 20.45
C ILE A 13 -5.71 3.29 18.95
N ASN A 14 -6.33 4.41 18.55
CA ASN A 14 -6.63 4.69 17.16
C ASN A 14 -5.34 4.80 16.31
N GLU A 15 -4.31 5.48 16.82
CA GLU A 15 -3.01 5.60 16.13
C GLU A 15 -2.35 4.23 15.89
N GLU A 16 -2.40 3.34 16.88
CA GLU A 16 -1.86 1.99 16.73
C GLU A 16 -2.71 1.14 15.77
N GLN A 17 -4.04 1.27 15.77
CA GLN A 17 -4.90 0.57 14.81
C GLN A 17 -4.61 0.98 13.35
N LEU A 18 -4.40 2.28 13.10
CA LEU A 18 -4.00 2.76 11.77
C LEU A 18 -2.63 2.21 11.36
N LYS A 19 -1.70 2.10 12.31
CA LYS A 19 -0.37 1.53 12.06
C LYS A 19 -0.42 0.03 11.77
N ILE A 20 -1.30 -0.72 12.47
CA ILE A 20 -1.56 -2.13 12.17
C ILE A 20 -2.07 -2.27 10.74
N ALA A 21 -3.06 -1.47 10.33
CA ALA A 21 -3.57 -1.48 8.95
C ALA A 21 -2.48 -1.25 7.90
N GLU A 22 -1.58 -0.29 8.15
CA GLU A 22 -0.44 -0.04 7.25
C GLU A 22 0.54 -1.21 7.19
N LEU A 23 0.78 -1.89 8.31
CA LEU A 23 1.69 -3.03 8.39
C LEU A 23 1.10 -4.26 7.71
N GLU A 24 -0.20 -4.49 7.87
CA GLU A 24 -0.94 -5.57 7.19
C GLU A 24 -0.92 -5.37 5.67
N GLU A 25 -1.19 -4.15 5.17
CA GLU A 25 -1.05 -3.83 3.75
C GLU A 25 0.36 -4.11 3.23
N LYS A 26 1.40 -3.70 3.97
CA LYS A 26 2.80 -3.91 3.58
C LYS A 26 3.16 -5.39 3.56
N LEU A 27 2.78 -6.13 4.60
CA LEU A 27 3.05 -7.55 4.73
C LEU A 27 2.37 -8.31 3.60
N GLY A 28 1.06 -8.11 3.40
CA GLY A 28 0.32 -8.79 2.34
C GLY A 28 0.85 -8.44 0.94
N THR A 29 1.19 -7.18 0.70
CA THR A 29 1.85 -6.78 -0.56
C THR A 29 3.17 -7.50 -0.75
N GLN A 30 3.98 -7.64 0.30
CA GLN A 30 5.27 -8.32 0.22
C GLN A 30 5.11 -9.82 -0.05
N THR A 31 4.15 -10.48 0.60
CA THR A 31 3.82 -11.89 0.36
C THR A 31 3.51 -12.13 -1.11
N TYR A 32 2.66 -11.30 -1.73
CA TYR A 32 2.38 -11.42 -3.16
C TYR A 32 3.59 -11.03 -4.03
N PHE A 33 4.38 -10.04 -3.61
CA PHE A 33 5.56 -9.62 -4.36
C PHE A 33 6.57 -10.75 -4.50
N GLU A 34 6.74 -11.58 -3.48
CA GLU A 34 7.62 -12.76 -3.50
C GLU A 34 7.14 -13.87 -4.46
N THR A 35 5.87 -13.87 -4.83
CA THR A 35 5.33 -14.76 -5.87
C THR A 35 5.56 -14.24 -7.29
N MET A 36 6.08 -13.02 -7.44
CA MET A 36 6.26 -12.40 -8.74
C MET A 36 7.45 -13.00 -9.49
N PRO A 37 7.35 -13.15 -10.81
CA PRO A 37 8.36 -13.86 -11.56
C PRO A 37 9.60 -12.98 -11.85
N GLU A 38 10.79 -13.57 -11.69
CA GLU A 38 12.08 -12.85 -11.77
C GLU A 38 12.67 -12.77 -13.20
N TYR A 39 12.56 -13.83 -14.02
CA TYR A 39 13.20 -13.95 -15.36
C TYR A 39 12.26 -14.19 -16.57
N GLY A 40 12.35 -13.39 -17.64
CA GLY A 40 11.58 -13.54 -18.88
C GLY A 40 10.86 -12.27 -19.40
N PRO A 41 10.57 -12.15 -20.71
CA PRO A 41 9.82 -11.01 -21.28
C PRO A 41 8.30 -11.26 -21.42
N THR A 42 7.80 -12.46 -21.11
CA THR A 42 6.42 -12.91 -21.42
C THR A 42 5.59 -13.30 -20.20
N TYR A 43 5.79 -12.66 -19.05
CA TYR A 43 5.02 -13.02 -17.85
C TYR A 43 3.55 -12.69 -18.00
N LYS A 44 2.71 -13.57 -17.45
CA LYS A 44 1.31 -13.29 -17.19
C LYS A 44 1.16 -13.17 -15.69
N TYR A 45 0.80 -11.98 -15.21
CA TYR A 45 0.38 -11.80 -13.82
C TYR A 45 -0.94 -12.54 -13.66
N CYS A 46 -0.90 -13.68 -12.98
CA CYS A 46 -2.08 -14.50 -12.73
C CYS A 46 -2.29 -14.63 -11.22
N TYR A 47 -3.45 -14.17 -10.76
CA TYR A 47 -3.86 -14.24 -9.36
C TYR A 47 -3.86 -15.70 -8.88
N GLN A 48 -4.46 -16.60 -9.66
CA GLN A 48 -4.52 -18.04 -9.36
C GLN A 48 -3.13 -18.64 -9.14
N THR A 49 -2.17 -18.30 -10.01
CA THR A 49 -0.80 -18.82 -9.92
C THR A 49 -0.08 -18.28 -8.69
N SER A 50 -0.28 -17.01 -8.35
CA SER A 50 0.29 -16.40 -7.15
C SER A 50 -0.24 -17.07 -5.88
N ASN A 51 -1.53 -17.44 -5.87
CA ASN A 51 -2.18 -18.07 -4.74
C ASN A 51 -1.76 -19.52 -4.45
N LEU A 52 -1.06 -20.19 -5.37
CA LEU A 52 -0.55 -21.55 -5.13
C LEU A 52 0.35 -21.63 -3.88
N ASN A 53 1.03 -20.53 -3.55
CA ASN A 53 1.97 -20.45 -2.43
C ASN A 53 1.41 -19.62 -1.23
N ILE A 54 0.14 -19.23 -1.27
CA ILE A 54 -0.46 -18.34 -0.26
C ILE A 54 -1.66 -19.04 0.41
N PRO A 55 -1.65 -19.20 1.75
CA PRO A 55 -2.78 -19.79 2.47
C PRO A 55 -4.09 -19.05 2.20
N TYR A 56 -5.19 -19.79 2.05
CA TYR A 56 -6.51 -19.23 1.69
C TYR A 56 -6.94 -18.01 2.53
N PRO A 57 -6.78 -17.97 3.86
CA PRO A 57 -7.15 -16.80 4.67
C PRO A 57 -6.34 -15.52 4.37
N GLN A 58 -5.21 -15.65 3.69
CA GLN A 58 -4.30 -14.55 3.36
C GLN A 58 -4.40 -14.12 1.89
N GLN A 59 -5.22 -14.83 1.09
CA GLN A 59 -5.42 -14.50 -0.31
C GLN A 59 -6.22 -13.19 -0.43
N SER A 60 -5.68 -12.23 -1.18
CA SER A 60 -6.26 -10.90 -1.32
C SER A 60 -5.92 -10.31 -2.68
N VAL A 61 -6.96 -9.95 -3.44
CA VAL A 61 -6.83 -9.28 -4.74
C VAL A 61 -6.13 -7.94 -4.58
N ASP A 62 -6.42 -7.18 -3.53
CA ASP A 62 -5.83 -5.86 -3.31
C ASP A 62 -4.31 -5.95 -3.09
N ASN A 63 -3.88 -6.91 -2.27
CA ASN A 63 -2.46 -7.15 -2.03
C ASN A 63 -1.74 -7.64 -3.29
N TRP A 64 -2.39 -8.49 -4.09
CA TRP A 64 -1.89 -8.92 -5.39
C TRP A 64 -1.74 -7.76 -6.38
N ILE A 65 -2.71 -6.86 -6.46
CA ILE A 65 -2.67 -5.66 -7.32
C ILE A 65 -1.55 -4.72 -6.86
N ARG A 66 -1.42 -4.46 -5.55
CA ARG A 66 -0.31 -3.65 -5.00
C ARG A 66 1.04 -4.22 -5.38
N ALA A 67 1.21 -5.53 -5.21
CA ALA A 67 2.44 -6.23 -5.56
C ALA A 67 2.75 -6.13 -7.07
N THR A 68 1.72 -6.28 -7.91
CA THR A 68 1.85 -6.15 -9.36
C THR A 68 2.29 -4.75 -9.78
N ILE A 69 1.64 -3.70 -9.24
CA ILE A 69 2.01 -2.29 -9.47
C ILE A 69 3.47 -2.06 -9.06
N LYS A 70 3.87 -2.54 -7.88
CA LYS A 70 5.24 -2.42 -7.36
C LYS A 70 6.24 -3.13 -8.28
N HIS A 71 5.94 -4.36 -8.69
CA HIS A 71 6.83 -5.17 -9.53
C HIS A 71 7.02 -4.54 -10.92
N LEU A 72 5.93 -4.13 -11.58
CA LEU A 72 5.99 -3.44 -12.87
C LEU A 72 6.77 -2.12 -12.78
N GLY A 73 6.58 -1.36 -11.70
CA GLY A 73 7.24 -0.07 -11.49
C GLY A 73 8.74 -0.17 -11.15
N MET A 74 9.23 -1.31 -10.67
CA MET A 74 10.65 -1.54 -10.37
C MET A 74 11.46 -2.01 -11.58
N ARG A 75 10.81 -2.57 -12.60
CA ARG A 75 11.48 -3.12 -13.78
C ARG A 75 11.79 -2.04 -14.82
N THR A 76 12.81 -2.29 -15.62
CA THR A 76 13.20 -1.43 -16.74
C THR A 76 12.15 -1.44 -17.85
N ARG A 77 11.94 -0.27 -18.47
CA ARG A 77 11.06 -0.14 -19.64
C ARG A 77 11.50 -1.09 -20.75
N GLY A 78 10.54 -1.79 -21.35
CA GLY A 78 10.79 -2.80 -22.40
C GLY A 78 11.17 -4.20 -21.89
N HIS A 79 11.36 -4.39 -20.58
CA HIS A 79 11.63 -5.69 -19.95
C HIS A 79 10.50 -6.12 -19.01
N GLY A 80 9.26 -5.87 -19.44
CA GLY A 80 8.06 -6.07 -18.64
C GLY A 80 7.82 -5.00 -17.56
N GLY A 81 8.60 -3.92 -17.54
CA GLY A 81 8.36 -2.76 -16.67
C GLY A 81 7.79 -1.56 -17.42
N GLU A 82 7.08 -0.70 -16.70
CA GLU A 82 6.67 0.62 -17.18
C GLU A 82 6.49 1.58 -16.00
N THR A 83 6.66 2.87 -16.26
CA THR A 83 6.41 3.92 -15.28
C THR A 83 4.95 3.91 -14.86
N THR A 84 4.71 3.83 -13.55
CA THR A 84 3.36 3.90 -12.98
C THR A 84 3.27 5.01 -11.94
N LYS A 85 2.11 5.67 -11.93
CA LYS A 85 1.71 6.64 -10.89
C LYS A 85 0.54 6.11 -10.06
N ALA A 86 0.12 4.88 -10.29
CA ALA A 86 -1.01 4.26 -9.62
C ALA A 86 -0.73 4.12 -8.12
N ILE A 87 -1.76 4.34 -7.32
CA ILE A 87 -1.78 4.11 -5.87
C ILE A 87 -3.08 3.36 -5.61
N LEU A 88 -2.98 2.16 -5.03
CA LEU A 88 -4.14 1.44 -4.52
C LEU A 88 -4.33 1.80 -3.04
N ILE A 89 -5.55 2.15 -2.66
CA ILE A 89 -5.97 2.36 -1.28
C ILE A 89 -7.10 1.37 -1.02
N SER A 90 -6.96 0.55 0.01
CA SER A 90 -8.06 -0.27 0.53
C SER A 90 -8.57 0.34 1.82
N ILE A 91 -9.84 0.09 2.12
CA ILE A 91 -10.44 0.43 3.42
C ILE A 91 -10.41 -0.85 4.24
N PRO A 92 -9.73 -0.88 5.40
CA PRO A 92 -9.73 -2.08 6.23
C PRO A 92 -11.10 -2.31 6.87
N ASP A 93 -11.64 -3.53 6.72
CA ASP A 93 -13.02 -3.87 7.11
C ASP A 93 -13.26 -3.85 8.63
N TYR A 94 -12.20 -3.92 9.43
CA TYR A 94 -12.28 -3.96 10.89
C TYR A 94 -12.25 -2.57 11.55
N LEU A 95 -12.14 -1.49 10.76
CA LEU A 95 -12.15 -0.14 11.30
C LEU A 95 -13.59 0.29 11.63
N THR A 96 -13.74 1.00 12.76
CA THR A 96 -14.97 1.71 13.11
C THR A 96 -15.18 2.93 12.20
N GLU A 97 -16.38 3.49 12.14
CA GLU A 97 -16.68 4.70 11.34
C GLU A 97 -15.71 5.86 11.64
N ASP A 98 -15.47 6.15 12.91
CA ASP A 98 -14.51 7.19 13.34
C ASP A 98 -13.09 6.92 12.83
N ASN A 99 -12.68 5.64 12.80
CA ASN A 99 -11.35 5.24 12.33
C ASN A 99 -11.25 5.24 10.81
N ILE A 100 -12.34 5.00 10.08
CA ILE A 100 -12.39 5.09 8.62
C ILE A 100 -12.10 6.53 8.20
N GLU A 101 -12.70 7.53 8.85
CA GLU A 101 -12.45 8.93 8.52
C GLU A 101 -10.98 9.32 8.80
N GLN A 102 -10.42 8.84 9.91
CA GLN A 102 -8.99 9.03 10.21
C GLN A 102 -8.09 8.35 9.16
N TRP A 103 -8.45 7.14 8.72
CA TRP A 103 -7.76 6.43 7.65
C TRP A 103 -7.79 7.23 6.34
N LEU A 104 -8.97 7.67 5.88
CA LEU A 104 -9.13 8.47 4.66
C LEU A 104 -8.31 9.75 4.70
N ASN A 105 -8.32 10.45 5.84
CA ASN A 105 -7.50 11.64 6.05
C ASN A 105 -6.00 11.33 5.97
N SER A 106 -5.55 10.24 6.59
CA SER A 106 -4.14 9.80 6.52
C SER A 106 -3.70 9.49 5.08
N GLN A 107 -4.56 8.81 4.30
CA GLN A 107 -4.27 8.44 2.91
C GLN A 107 -4.26 9.67 2.00
N THR A 108 -5.21 10.58 2.20
CA THR A 108 -5.28 11.86 1.48
C THR A 108 -4.03 12.70 1.72
N GLU A 109 -3.56 12.79 2.97
CA GLU A 109 -2.33 13.51 3.31
C GLU A 109 -1.08 12.89 2.65
N LYS A 110 -0.99 11.56 2.57
CA LYS A 110 0.08 10.87 1.84
C LYS A 110 0.04 11.21 0.35
N ILE A 111 -1.14 11.21 -0.27
CA ILE A 111 -1.32 11.56 -1.68
C ILE A 111 -0.92 13.02 -1.92
N ARG A 112 -1.40 13.95 -1.08
CA ARG A 112 -1.06 15.38 -1.15
C ARG A 112 0.44 15.60 -1.07
N LYS A 113 1.12 14.97 -0.11
CA LYS A 113 2.59 15.04 0.02
C LYS A 113 3.31 14.56 -1.25
N LYS A 114 2.88 13.43 -1.83
CA LYS A 114 3.44 12.91 -3.10
C LYS A 114 3.18 13.86 -4.27
N ALA A 115 2.01 14.47 -4.36
CA ALA A 115 1.66 15.41 -5.43
C ALA A 115 2.48 16.72 -5.33
N LEU A 116 2.60 17.27 -4.12
CA LEU A 116 3.32 18.52 -3.88
C LEU A 116 4.84 18.37 -4.05
N GLN A 117 5.42 17.23 -3.65
CA GLN A 117 6.84 16.95 -3.91
C GLN A 117 7.17 16.96 -5.40
N LYS A 118 6.28 16.44 -6.26
CA LYS A 118 6.45 16.50 -7.72
C LYS A 118 6.43 17.94 -8.24
N LYS A 119 5.53 18.79 -7.72
CA LYS A 119 5.45 20.20 -8.12
C LYS A 119 6.75 20.96 -7.83
N ARG A 120 7.41 20.68 -6.69
CA ARG A 120 8.69 21.32 -6.34
C ARG A 120 9.86 20.89 -7.24
N LYS A 121 9.86 19.66 -7.75
CA LYS A 121 10.90 19.17 -8.66
C LYS A 121 10.76 19.70 -10.09
N ASN A 122 9.54 20.00 -10.52
CA ASN A 122 9.25 20.54 -11.86
C ASN A 122 9.39 22.08 -11.98
N ILE A 123 9.74 22.77 -10.89
CA ILE A 123 9.94 24.25 -10.86
C ILE A 123 11.45 24.60 -10.86
N LYS A 124 12.33 23.61 -11.05
CA LYS A 124 13.77 23.83 -11.20
C LYS A 124 14.21 23.60 -12.63
#